data_AF-A0A9X4NVU6-F1
#
_entry.id   AF-A0A9X4NVU6-F1
#
_cell.length_a   1.000
_cell.length_b   1.000
_cell.length_c   1.000
_cell.angle_alpha   90.00
_cell.angle_beta   90.00
_cell.angle_gamma   90.00
#
_symmetry.space_group_name_H-M   'P 1'
#
loop_
_entity.id
_entity.type
_entity.pdbx_description
1 polymer ?
#
loop_
_entity_poly.entity_id
_entity_poly.type
_entity_poly.pdbx_seq_one_letter_code
_entity_poly.pdbx_strand_id
1 'polypeptide(L)'
;MYQAFQFGETVAGYPVRVVNERTVRAAAGLLFFPAGVSFMNALLTANYQPTRLFVIVFLIDMTLRMLNPRWAPSMIVGGWIVRKQTPDWVGAPQKRFAWGLGLLLGLAMLYLMVLNRFMGPVNMLVCASCLTLMFFETAFGICLGCKLYNVFNREKAQLCPGGVCEMPAQKGWGVSLPQAAVLVLFVGTLTLAKGWVDATGPLGGFDDMATLEEMGLKPTPGQASAADAERCQVPAFAKAIGHEETWKRHNGCG
;
A
#
# COMPACT_ATOMS: atom_id res chain seq x y z
N MET A 1 -18.46 7.87 32.69
CA MET A 1 -19.00 6.67 32.02
C MET A 1 -18.38 6.54 30.65
N TYR A 2 -17.55 5.52 30.41
CA TYR A 2 -16.97 5.27 29.10
C TYR A 2 -18.04 4.64 28.21
N GLN A 3 -18.63 5.42 27.30
CA GLN A 3 -19.47 4.87 26.24
C GLN A 3 -18.56 4.11 25.27
N ALA A 4 -18.61 2.78 25.29
CA ALA A 4 -17.79 1.92 24.46
C ALA A 4 -17.96 2.19 22.94
N PHE A 5 -19.09 2.77 22.54
CA PHE A 5 -19.49 3.07 21.15
C PHE A 5 -19.50 4.57 20.82
N GLN A 6 -18.53 5.33 21.31
CA GLN A 6 -18.41 6.74 20.95
C GLN A 6 -17.41 6.94 19.80
N PHE A 7 -17.92 7.37 18.64
CA PHE A 7 -17.10 7.69 17.47
C PHE A 7 -16.61 9.15 17.53
N GLY A 8 -15.30 9.32 17.67
CA GLY A 8 -14.64 10.64 17.78
C GLY A 8 -14.62 11.18 19.22
N GLU A 9 -13.83 12.24 19.40
CA GLU A 9 -13.66 12.92 20.69
C GLU A 9 -14.51 14.18 20.75
N THR A 10 -15.03 14.49 21.94
CA THR A 10 -15.71 15.76 22.21
C THR A 10 -14.67 16.72 22.78
N VAL A 11 -14.28 17.71 21.99
CA VAL A 11 -13.30 18.74 22.38
C VAL A 11 -14.03 20.06 22.56
N ALA A 12 -13.77 20.75 23.67
CA ALA A 12 -14.38 22.04 23.96
C ALA A 12 -14.03 23.05 22.85
N GLY A 13 -15.05 23.77 22.35
CA GLY A 13 -14.89 24.73 21.25
C GLY A 13 -15.24 24.21 19.85
N TYR A 14 -15.55 22.91 19.69
CA TYR A 14 -16.00 22.36 18.41
C TYR A 14 -17.49 21.93 18.46
N PRO A 15 -18.28 22.26 17.43
CA PRO A 15 -19.72 21.97 17.40
C PRO A 15 -20.03 20.49 17.13
N VAL A 16 -19.08 19.76 16.56
CA VAL A 16 -19.20 18.34 16.20
C VAL A 16 -18.09 17.53 16.87
N ARG A 17 -18.28 16.22 16.96
CA ARG A 17 -17.20 15.32 17.38
C ARG A 17 -16.06 15.40 16.37
N VAL A 18 -14.84 15.34 16.88
CA VAL A 18 -13.62 15.53 16.10
C VAL A 18 -12.69 14.33 16.22
N VAL A 19 -11.82 14.18 15.23
CA VAL A 19 -10.72 13.22 15.23
C VAL A 19 -9.45 13.98 14.88
N ASN A 20 -8.31 13.57 15.45
CA ASN A 20 -7.01 14.16 15.12
C ASN A 20 -6.57 13.69 13.72
N GLU A 21 -6.53 14.59 12.75
CA GLU A 21 -6.15 14.32 11.36
C GLU A 21 -4.74 13.76 11.25
N ARG A 22 -3.80 14.21 12.08
CA ARG A 22 -2.41 13.70 12.07
C ARG A 22 -2.36 12.22 12.42
N THR A 23 -3.15 11.81 13.41
CA THR A 23 -3.29 10.40 13.79
C THR A 23 -3.90 9.59 12.65
N VAL A 24 -4.93 10.13 11.98
CA VAL A 24 -5.59 9.47 10.84
C VAL A 24 -4.61 9.28 9.67
N ARG A 25 -3.83 10.31 9.34
CA ARG A 25 -2.83 10.26 8.26
C ARG A 25 -1.68 9.29 8.56
N ALA A 26 -1.23 9.26 9.82
CA ALA A 26 -0.24 8.29 10.27
C ALA A 26 -0.79 6.86 10.19
N ALA A 27 -2.02 6.63 10.65
CA ALA A 27 -2.69 5.33 10.55
C ALA A 27 -2.90 4.88 9.10
N ALA A 28 -3.24 5.80 8.19
CA ALA A 28 -3.33 5.53 6.76
C ALA A 28 -1.98 5.12 6.17
N GLY A 29 -0.89 5.80 6.54
CA GLY A 29 0.47 5.44 6.12
C GLY A 29 0.92 4.07 6.61
N LEU A 30 0.61 3.75 7.88
CA LEU A 30 0.91 2.45 8.49
C LEU A 30 0.20 1.28 7.81
N LEU A 31 -1.00 1.50 7.26
CA LEU A 31 -1.71 0.49 6.46
C LEU A 31 -1.24 0.48 5.01
N PHE A 32 -0.98 1.65 4.43
CA PHE A 32 -0.55 1.80 3.04
C PHE A 32 0.77 1.08 2.74
N PHE A 33 1.77 1.19 3.63
CA PHE A 33 3.07 0.59 3.40
C PHE A 33 3.03 -0.95 3.25
N PRO A 34 2.55 -1.73 4.23
CA PRO A 34 2.43 -3.19 4.09
C PRO A 34 1.44 -3.60 3.00
N ALA A 35 0.38 -2.81 2.76
CA ALA A 35 -0.53 -3.03 1.64
C ALA A 35 0.24 -2.96 0.30
N GLY A 36 1.01 -1.89 0.10
CA GLY A 36 1.82 -1.68 -1.10
C GLY A 36 2.86 -2.78 -1.30
N VAL A 37 3.57 -3.17 -0.23
CA VAL A 37 4.53 -4.28 -0.28
C VAL A 37 3.84 -5.60 -0.64
N SER A 38 2.70 -5.91 -0.01
CA SER A 38 1.96 -7.14 -0.31
C SER A 38 1.42 -7.15 -1.74
N PHE A 39 0.98 -6.00 -2.26
CA PHE A 39 0.48 -5.84 -3.62
C PHE A 39 1.60 -5.98 -4.66
N MET A 40 2.76 -5.35 -4.43
CA MET A 40 3.93 -5.51 -5.28
C MET A 40 4.42 -6.96 -5.30
N ASN A 41 4.41 -7.64 -4.15
CA ASN A 41 4.74 -9.06 -4.09
C ASN A 41 3.75 -9.90 -4.91
N ALA A 42 2.45 -9.66 -4.75
CA ALA A 42 1.42 -10.32 -5.54
C ALA A 42 1.55 -10.09 -7.06
N LEU A 43 1.99 -8.89 -7.49
CA LEU A 43 2.21 -8.58 -8.90
C LEU A 43 3.48 -9.23 -9.47
N LEU A 44 4.57 -9.22 -8.72
CA LEU A 44 5.88 -9.64 -9.21
C LEU A 44 6.11 -11.15 -9.08
N THR A 45 5.64 -11.77 -7.99
CA THR A 45 5.93 -13.18 -7.68
C THR A 45 4.71 -14.09 -7.80
N ALA A 46 3.54 -13.53 -8.13
CA ALA A 46 2.25 -14.22 -8.09
C ALA A 46 1.93 -14.87 -6.73
N ASN A 47 2.61 -14.45 -5.65
CA ASN A 47 2.32 -14.91 -4.30
C ASN A 47 1.29 -14.01 -3.60
N TYR A 48 0.06 -14.50 -3.52
CA TYR A 48 -1.07 -13.76 -2.93
C TYR A 48 -1.23 -13.97 -1.41
N GLN A 49 -0.42 -14.82 -0.78
CA GLN A 49 -0.55 -15.10 0.66
C GLN A 49 -0.40 -13.83 1.53
N PRO A 50 0.59 -12.94 1.28
CA PRO A 50 0.74 -11.71 2.06
C PRO A 50 -0.46 -10.78 1.89
N THR A 51 -1.02 -10.68 0.67
CA THR A 51 -2.22 -9.87 0.42
C THR A 51 -3.43 -10.41 1.16
N ARG A 52 -3.62 -11.74 1.20
CA ARG A 52 -4.74 -12.37 1.95
C ARG A 52 -4.64 -12.09 3.45
N LEU A 53 -3.45 -12.21 4.03
CA LEU A 53 -3.22 -11.85 5.43
C LEU A 53 -3.50 -10.35 5.67
N PHE A 54 -2.99 -9.50 4.78
CA PHE A 54 -3.18 -8.05 4.89
C PHE A 54 -4.65 -7.66 4.84
N VAL A 55 -5.46 -8.26 3.96
CA VAL A 55 -6.91 -7.98 3.87
C VAL A 55 -7.62 -8.27 5.20
N ILE A 56 -7.24 -9.35 5.89
CA ILE A 56 -7.81 -9.70 7.21
C ILE A 56 -7.43 -8.63 8.24
N VAL A 57 -6.15 -8.27 8.31
CA VAL A 57 -5.65 -7.23 9.22
C VAL A 57 -6.34 -5.89 8.95
N PHE A 58 -6.44 -5.50 7.68
CA PHE A 58 -7.09 -4.28 7.24
C PHE A 58 -8.57 -4.23 7.65
N LEU A 59 -9.30 -5.33 7.49
CA LEU A 59 -10.70 -5.40 7.89
C LEU A 59 -10.88 -5.31 9.40
N ILE A 60 -10.04 -5.98 10.18
CA ILE A 60 -10.08 -5.89 11.64
C ILE A 60 -9.83 -4.43 12.06
N ASP A 61 -8.81 -3.79 11.50
CA ASP A 61 -8.49 -2.40 11.79
C ASP A 61 -9.65 -1.46 11.42
N MET A 62 -10.18 -1.54 10.20
CA MET A 62 -11.28 -0.69 9.73
C MET A 62 -12.58 -0.93 10.52
N THR A 63 -12.86 -2.17 10.89
CA THR A 63 -14.04 -2.50 11.71
C THR A 63 -13.91 -1.88 13.10
N LEU A 64 -12.78 -2.08 13.77
CA LEU A 64 -12.53 -1.45 15.08
C LEU A 64 -12.56 0.07 14.96
N ARG A 65 -11.99 0.63 13.90
CA ARG A 65 -11.97 2.07 13.63
C ARG A 65 -13.37 2.65 13.44
N MET A 66 -14.27 1.91 12.79
CA MET A 66 -15.67 2.28 12.60
C MET A 66 -16.47 2.27 13.90
N LEU A 67 -16.19 1.32 14.79
CA LEU A 67 -16.87 1.20 16.09
C LEU A 67 -16.35 2.25 17.08
N ASN A 68 -15.03 2.31 17.24
CA ASN A 68 -14.37 3.27 18.11
C ASN A 68 -12.91 3.50 17.66
N PRO A 69 -12.59 4.70 17.13
CA PRO A 69 -11.26 5.01 16.60
C PRO A 69 -10.11 4.86 17.61
N ARG A 70 -10.41 4.93 18.92
CA ARG A 70 -9.40 4.77 19.98
C ARG A 70 -8.86 3.35 20.11
N TRP A 71 -9.60 2.35 19.63
CA TRP A 71 -9.23 0.93 19.74
C TRP A 71 -8.65 0.35 18.45
N ALA A 72 -8.66 1.10 17.34
CA ALA A 72 -8.07 0.63 16.10
C ALA A 72 -6.54 0.54 16.22
N PRO A 73 -5.92 -0.62 15.95
CA PRO A 73 -4.48 -0.83 16.12
C PRO A 73 -3.62 0.24 15.42
N SER A 74 -3.95 0.56 14.17
CA SER A 74 -3.22 1.58 13.40
C SER A 74 -3.42 3.00 13.96
N MET A 75 -4.56 3.32 14.58
CA MET A 75 -4.80 4.61 15.22
C MET A 75 -4.06 4.72 16.55
N ILE A 76 -3.94 3.62 17.30
CA ILE A 76 -3.14 3.56 18.53
C ILE A 76 -1.67 3.84 18.20
N VAL A 77 -1.12 3.10 17.24
CA VAL A 77 0.28 3.27 16.80
C VAL A 77 0.48 4.63 16.16
N GLY A 78 -0.41 5.04 15.26
CA GLY A 78 -0.36 6.36 14.61
C GLY A 78 -0.38 7.50 15.61
N GLY A 79 -1.25 7.40 16.63
CA GLY A 79 -1.39 8.40 17.68
C GLY A 79 -0.14 8.47 18.57
N TRP A 80 0.47 7.32 18.86
CA TRP A 80 1.75 7.27 19.56
C TRP A 80 2.89 7.91 18.75
N ILE A 81 2.95 7.67 17.45
CA ILE A 81 3.97 8.27 16.55
C ILE A 81 3.84 9.80 16.53
N VAL A 82 2.62 10.34 16.40
CA VAL A 82 2.39 11.80 16.27
C VAL A 82 2.16 12.52 17.60
N ARG A 83 2.34 11.86 18.75
CA ARG A 83 1.96 12.40 20.08
C ARG A 83 2.58 13.74 20.47
N LYS A 84 3.69 14.12 19.86
CA LYS A 84 4.39 15.40 20.13
C LYS A 84 4.01 16.51 19.14
N GLN A 85 3.11 16.25 18.20
CA GLN A 85 2.64 17.23 17.21
C GLN A 85 1.37 17.92 17.72
N THR A 86 1.15 19.17 17.30
CA THR A 86 -0.09 19.88 17.60
C THR A 86 -1.27 19.18 16.92
N PRO A 87 -2.33 18.79 17.65
CA PRO A 87 -3.46 18.10 17.05
C PRO A 87 -4.17 19.02 16.04
N ASP A 88 -4.53 18.45 14.90
CA ASP A 88 -5.38 19.12 13.92
C ASP A 88 -6.73 18.41 13.90
N TRP A 89 -7.81 19.14 14.19
CA TRP A 89 -9.12 18.55 14.47
C TRP A 89 -10.00 18.60 13.24
N VAL A 90 -10.45 17.43 12.80
CA VAL A 90 -11.39 17.30 11.68
C VAL A 90 -12.70 16.68 12.12
N GLY A 91 -13.79 17.02 11.44
CA GLY A 91 -15.11 16.47 11.73
C GLY A 91 -15.11 14.93 11.65
N ALA A 92 -15.61 14.28 12.69
CA ALA A 92 -15.75 12.83 12.75
C ALA A 92 -16.77 12.26 11.72
N PRO A 93 -17.96 12.86 11.46
CA PRO A 93 -18.97 12.22 10.60
C PRO A 93 -18.50 12.01 9.15
N GLN A 94 -17.80 12.98 8.57
CA GLN A 94 -17.20 12.87 7.23
C GLN A 94 -16.15 11.75 7.14
N LYS A 95 -15.34 11.54 8.19
CA LYS A 95 -14.32 10.48 8.24
C LYS A 95 -14.96 9.11 8.43
N ARG A 96 -16.05 9.02 9.19
CA ARG A 96 -16.84 7.80 9.33
C ARG A 96 -17.37 7.32 7.99
N PHE A 97 -17.88 8.22 7.15
CA PHE A 97 -18.32 7.88 5.80
C PHE A 97 -17.17 7.36 4.93
N ALA A 98 -16.03 8.06 4.93
CA ALA A 98 -14.85 7.66 4.17
C ALA A 98 -14.35 6.26 4.58
N TRP A 99 -14.29 5.97 5.88
CA TRP A 99 -13.90 4.65 6.38
C TRP A 99 -14.96 3.58 6.09
N GLY A 100 -16.24 3.96 6.01
CA GLY A 100 -17.31 3.05 5.57
C GLY A 100 -17.11 2.58 4.13
N LEU A 101 -16.71 3.47 3.23
CA LEU A 101 -16.34 3.10 1.87
C LEU A 101 -15.12 2.16 1.84
N GLY A 102 -14.10 2.46 2.66
CA GLY A 102 -12.93 1.58 2.81
C GLY A 102 -13.28 0.19 3.32
N LEU A 103 -14.18 0.09 4.31
CA LEU A 103 -14.65 -1.16 4.86
C LEU A 103 -15.49 -1.95 3.84
N LEU A 104 -16.34 -1.29 3.06
CA LEU A 104 -17.09 -1.90 1.96
C LEU A 104 -16.16 -2.54 0.92
N LEU A 105 -15.14 -1.79 0.48
CA LEU A 105 -14.12 -2.28 -0.45
C LEU A 105 -13.31 -3.45 0.15
N GLY A 106 -12.95 -3.35 1.43
CA GLY A 106 -12.26 -4.44 2.15
C GLY A 106 -13.10 -5.72 2.25
N LEU A 107 -14.40 -5.61 2.50
CA LEU A 107 -15.31 -6.76 2.55
C LEU A 107 -15.45 -7.42 1.18
N ALA A 108 -15.54 -6.62 0.11
CA ALA A 108 -15.55 -7.16 -1.25
C ALA A 108 -14.26 -7.95 -1.54
N MET A 109 -13.10 -7.44 -1.11
CA MET A 109 -11.83 -8.18 -1.27
C MET A 109 -11.75 -9.44 -0.43
N LEU A 110 -12.24 -9.42 0.82
CA LEU A 110 -12.30 -10.61 1.65
C LEU A 110 -13.13 -11.70 0.97
N TYR A 111 -14.30 -11.35 0.46
CA TYR A 111 -15.17 -12.28 -0.25
C TYR A 111 -14.47 -12.88 -1.48
N LEU A 112 -13.82 -12.06 -2.31
CA LEU A 112 -13.18 -12.51 -3.54
C LEU A 112 -11.88 -13.30 -3.28
N MET A 113 -10.98 -12.79 -2.45
CA MET A 113 -9.62 -13.34 -2.28
C MET A 113 -9.51 -14.36 -1.14
N VAL A 114 -10.28 -14.21 -0.06
CA VAL A 114 -10.18 -15.10 1.10
C VAL A 114 -11.18 -16.25 0.99
N LEU A 115 -12.45 -15.96 0.72
CA LEU A 115 -13.50 -16.99 0.63
C LEU A 115 -13.50 -17.72 -0.71
N ASN A 116 -13.60 -16.98 -1.82
CA ASN A 116 -13.65 -17.59 -3.16
C ASN A 116 -12.28 -18.00 -3.70
N ARG A 117 -11.18 -17.61 -3.03
CA ARG A 117 -9.79 -17.86 -3.46
C ARG A 117 -9.55 -17.53 -4.94
N PHE A 118 -10.25 -16.51 -5.43
CA PHE A 118 -10.21 -16.10 -6.82
C PHE A 118 -9.34 -14.85 -6.94
N MET A 119 -8.35 -14.89 -7.84
CA MET A 119 -7.50 -13.75 -8.14
C MET A 119 -7.61 -13.41 -9.62
N GLY A 120 -8.20 -12.25 -9.91
CA GLY A 120 -8.39 -11.78 -11.27
C GLY A 120 -8.06 -10.28 -11.42
N PRO A 121 -8.11 -9.76 -12.66
CA PRO A 121 -7.78 -8.36 -12.97
C PRO A 121 -8.64 -7.36 -12.18
N VAL A 122 -9.91 -7.70 -11.93
CA VAL A 122 -10.82 -6.87 -11.14
C VAL A 122 -10.26 -6.64 -9.73
N ASN A 123 -9.80 -7.70 -9.04
CA ASN A 123 -9.23 -7.57 -7.70
C ASN A 123 -7.99 -6.67 -7.70
N MET A 124 -7.12 -6.80 -8.72
CA MET A 124 -5.94 -5.95 -8.85
C MET A 124 -6.31 -4.48 -9.02
N LEU A 125 -7.35 -4.17 -9.81
CA LEU A 125 -7.86 -2.80 -9.96
C LEU A 125 -8.47 -2.26 -8.67
N VAL A 126 -9.22 -3.08 -7.92
CA VAL A 126 -9.75 -2.66 -6.61
C VAL A 126 -8.61 -2.42 -5.62
N CYS A 127 -7.58 -3.27 -5.60
CA CYS A 127 -6.39 -3.09 -4.75
C CYS A 127 -5.66 -1.79 -5.09
N ALA A 128 -5.38 -1.56 -6.38
CA ALA A 128 -4.72 -0.36 -6.85
C ALA A 128 -5.52 0.90 -6.51
N SER A 129 -6.85 0.87 -6.64
CA SER A 129 -7.69 2.02 -6.29
C SER A 129 -7.70 2.28 -4.78
N CYS A 130 -7.79 1.25 -3.94
CA CYS A 130 -7.70 1.39 -2.48
C CYS A 130 -6.34 1.95 -2.04
N LEU A 131 -5.24 1.42 -2.59
CA LEU A 131 -3.89 1.92 -2.34
C LEU A 131 -3.74 3.38 -2.75
N THR A 132 -4.31 3.76 -3.89
CA THR A 132 -4.32 5.14 -4.37
C THR A 132 -5.06 6.05 -3.39
N LEU A 133 -6.27 5.68 -2.97
CA LEU A 133 -7.06 6.46 -2.01
C LEU A 133 -6.32 6.64 -0.68
N MET A 134 -5.69 5.59 -0.16
CA MET A 134 -4.86 5.68 1.05
C MET A 134 -3.64 6.58 0.84
N PHE A 135 -2.96 6.46 -0.30
CA PHE A 135 -1.80 7.28 -0.65
C PHE A 135 -2.14 8.77 -0.61
N PHE A 136 -3.28 9.16 -1.20
CA PHE A 136 -3.73 10.56 -1.16
C PHE A 136 -4.00 11.06 0.27
N GLU A 137 -4.58 10.22 1.13
CA GLU A 137 -4.83 10.57 2.53
C GLU A 137 -3.51 10.68 3.32
N THR A 138 -2.58 9.74 3.18
CA THR A 138 -1.32 9.79 3.93
C THR A 138 -0.36 10.87 3.41
N ALA A 139 -0.09 10.89 2.11
CA ALA A 139 0.95 11.75 1.51
C ALA A 139 0.50 13.21 1.43
N PHE A 140 -0.69 13.47 0.87
CA PHE A 140 -1.17 14.83 0.63
C PHE A 140 -2.10 15.35 1.72
N GLY A 141 -2.60 14.50 2.61
CA GLY A 141 -3.63 14.89 3.59
C GLY A 141 -4.99 15.19 2.95
N ILE A 142 -5.21 14.70 1.73
CA ILE A 142 -6.44 14.92 0.98
C ILE A 142 -7.30 13.65 1.09
N CYS A 143 -8.41 13.75 1.80
CA CYS A 143 -9.35 12.64 1.90
C CYS A 143 -10.40 12.74 0.78
N LEU A 144 -10.21 11.95 -0.30
CA LEU A 144 -11.17 11.89 -1.41
C LEU A 144 -12.56 11.40 -0.95
N GLY A 145 -12.62 10.56 0.08
CA GLY A 145 -13.88 10.11 0.68
C GLY A 145 -14.68 11.26 1.31
N CYS A 146 -14.01 12.20 2.00
CA CYS A 146 -14.67 13.41 2.52
C CYS A 146 -15.12 14.34 1.38
N LYS A 147 -14.38 14.40 0.27
CA LYS A 147 -14.81 15.17 -0.91
C LYS A 147 -16.08 14.59 -1.53
N LEU A 148 -16.17 13.25 -1.64
CA LEU A 148 -17.36 12.56 -2.12
C LEU A 148 -18.55 12.76 -1.16
N TYR A 149 -18.30 12.75 0.16
CA TYR A 149 -19.31 13.05 1.17
C TYR A 149 -19.96 14.43 0.94
N ASN A 150 -19.16 15.46 0.65
CA ASN A 150 -19.66 16.81 0.36
C ASN A 150 -20.51 16.92 -0.91
N VAL A 151 -20.25 16.07 -1.90
CA VAL A 151 -21.02 16.07 -3.16
C VAL A 151 -22.37 15.38 -2.95
N PHE A 152 -22.41 14.33 -2.13
CA PHE A 152 -23.59 13.48 -1.98
C PHE A 152 -24.51 13.88 -0.81
N ASN A 153 -23.98 14.43 0.27
CA ASN A 153 -24.78 14.83 1.44
C ASN A 153 -25.16 16.31 1.41
N ARG A 154 -26.40 16.58 1.84
CA ARG A 154 -26.93 17.95 1.96
C ARG A 154 -26.27 18.75 3.09
N GLU A 155 -25.81 18.07 4.14
CA GLU A 155 -25.00 18.67 5.19
C GLU A 155 -23.56 18.79 4.71
N LYS A 156 -23.12 20.04 4.50
CA LYS A 156 -21.72 20.33 4.15
C LYS A 156 -20.80 19.92 5.29
N ALA A 157 -19.70 19.28 4.96
CA ALA A 157 -18.66 18.91 5.90
C ALA A 157 -18.14 20.16 6.63
N GLN A 158 -18.15 20.07 7.96
CA GLN A 158 -17.57 21.05 8.87
C GLN A 158 -16.19 20.54 9.29
N LEU A 159 -15.22 21.44 9.50
CA LEU A 159 -13.85 21.11 9.92
C LEU A 159 -13.17 20.12 8.95
N CYS A 160 -12.96 20.54 7.70
CA CYS A 160 -12.27 19.72 6.70
C CYS A 160 -10.75 19.71 6.92
N PRO A 161 -10.05 18.64 6.50
CA PRO A 161 -8.59 18.57 6.58
C PRO A 161 -7.92 19.82 5.99
N GLY A 162 -6.99 20.43 6.74
CA GLY A 162 -6.29 21.63 6.31
C GLY A 162 -7.16 22.91 6.26
N GLY A 163 -8.33 22.92 6.90
CA GLY A 163 -9.17 24.12 7.01
C GLY A 163 -9.85 24.56 5.71
N VAL A 164 -9.84 23.72 4.67
CA VAL A 164 -10.32 24.06 3.31
C VAL A 164 -11.80 24.45 3.27
N CYS A 165 -12.61 23.98 4.23
CA CYS A 165 -14.05 24.28 4.29
C CYS A 165 -14.38 25.58 5.05
N GLU A 166 -13.46 26.08 5.88
CA GLU A 166 -13.68 27.26 6.74
C GLU A 166 -12.90 28.49 6.28
N MET A 167 -11.81 28.30 5.52
CA MET A 167 -11.02 29.39 4.95
C MET A 167 -11.16 29.45 3.43
N PRO A 168 -11.31 30.64 2.82
CA PRO A 168 -11.13 30.78 1.38
C PRO A 168 -9.70 30.31 1.06
N ALA A 169 -9.58 29.32 0.18
CA ALA A 169 -8.29 28.73 -0.17
C ALA A 169 -7.33 29.85 -0.61
N GLN A 170 -6.27 30.09 0.17
CA GLN A 170 -5.25 31.04 -0.23
C GLN A 170 -4.67 30.56 -1.56
N LYS A 171 -4.62 31.46 -2.55
CA LYS A 171 -4.10 31.18 -3.88
C LYS A 171 -2.64 30.78 -3.68
N GLY A 172 -2.34 29.49 -3.81
CA GLY A 172 -0.97 28.98 -3.71
C GLY A 172 -0.07 29.66 -4.74
N TRP A 173 1.24 29.39 -4.67
CA TRP A 173 2.17 29.83 -5.72
C TRP A 173 1.77 29.15 -7.04
N GLY A 174 0.95 29.83 -7.83
CA GLY A 174 0.57 29.36 -9.17
C GLY A 174 1.82 29.18 -10.02
N VAL A 175 1.76 28.29 -11.01
CA VAL A 175 2.90 27.99 -11.88
C VAL A 175 3.28 29.24 -12.68
N SER A 176 4.34 29.91 -12.26
CA SER A 176 4.94 31.02 -13.01
C SER A 176 5.83 30.48 -14.14
N LEU A 177 6.05 31.27 -15.19
CA LEU A 177 6.97 30.92 -16.29
C LEU A 177 8.35 30.41 -15.83
N PRO A 178 9.03 31.02 -14.84
CA PRO A 178 10.30 30.48 -14.33
C PRO A 178 10.13 29.14 -13.61
N GLN A 179 9.03 28.90 -12.88
CA GLN A 179 8.75 27.59 -12.28
C GLN A 179 8.48 26.53 -13.35
N ALA A 180 7.78 26.89 -14.44
CA ALA A 180 7.58 26.02 -15.59
C ALA A 180 8.92 25.68 -16.27
N ALA A 181 9.81 26.66 -16.43
CA ALA A 181 11.14 26.43 -16.99
C ALA A 181 11.98 25.48 -16.14
N VAL A 182 11.96 25.62 -14.81
CA VAL A 182 12.62 24.69 -13.88
C VAL A 182 12.06 23.28 -14.02
N LEU A 183 10.73 23.13 -14.13
CA LEU A 183 10.11 21.82 -14.33
C LEU A 183 10.51 21.19 -15.68
N VAL A 184 10.54 21.97 -16.76
CA VAL A 184 10.97 21.49 -18.08
C VAL A 184 12.45 21.10 -18.06
N LEU A 185 13.30 21.90 -17.44
CA LEU A 185 14.73 21.59 -17.28
C LEU A 185 14.89 20.30 -16.48
N PHE A 186 14.18 20.14 -15.36
CA PHE A 186 14.22 18.93 -14.55
C PHE A 186 13.82 17.70 -15.36
N VAL A 187 12.70 17.76 -16.11
CA VAL A 187 12.29 16.67 -17.00
C VAL A 187 13.34 16.39 -18.08
N GLY A 188 13.92 17.43 -18.69
CA GLY A 188 15.00 17.29 -19.68
C GLY A 188 16.26 16.65 -19.10
N THR A 189 16.64 16.99 -17.87
CA THR A 189 17.77 16.34 -17.19
C THR A 189 17.47 14.87 -16.89
N LEU A 190 16.23 14.53 -16.51
CA LEU A 190 15.83 13.14 -16.28
C LEU A 190 15.84 12.29 -17.55
N THR A 191 15.44 12.84 -18.70
CA THR A 191 15.48 12.10 -19.96
C THR A 191 16.91 11.82 -20.42
N LEU A 192 17.81 12.80 -20.27
CA LEU A 192 19.23 12.62 -20.55
C LEU A 192 19.87 11.62 -19.57
N ALA A 193 19.59 11.75 -18.27
CA ALA A 193 20.08 10.84 -17.25
C ALA A 193 19.58 9.40 -17.49
N LYS A 194 18.32 9.22 -17.86
CA LYS A 194 17.77 7.92 -18.25
C LYS A 194 18.55 7.32 -19.42
N GLY A 195 18.77 8.08 -20.49
CA GLY A 195 19.53 7.59 -21.65
C GLY A 195 20.95 7.19 -21.29
N TRP A 196 21.59 7.92 -20.38
CA TRP A 196 22.90 7.56 -19.84
C TRP A 196 22.85 6.28 -19.00
N VAL A 197 21.88 6.15 -18.08
CA VAL A 197 21.69 4.94 -17.24
C VAL A 197 21.43 3.69 -18.10
N ASP A 198 20.56 3.81 -19.10
CA ASP A 198 20.24 2.71 -20.02
C ASP A 198 21.48 2.31 -20.85
N ALA A 199 22.36 3.26 -21.18
CA ALA A 199 23.62 3.00 -21.89
C ALA A 199 24.71 2.38 -20.99
N THR A 200 24.73 2.68 -19.69
CA THR A 200 25.71 2.11 -18.75
C THR A 200 25.38 0.68 -18.31
N GLY A 201 24.20 0.15 -18.67
CA GLY A 201 23.76 -1.19 -18.32
C GLY A 201 23.36 -1.33 -16.83
N PRO A 202 22.76 -2.47 -16.44
CA PRO A 202 22.38 -2.71 -15.04
C PRO A 202 23.62 -2.74 -14.15
N LEU A 203 23.51 -2.14 -12.96
CA LEU A 203 24.51 -2.30 -11.90
C LEU A 203 24.67 -3.78 -11.59
N GLY A 204 25.92 -4.26 -11.49
CA GLY A 204 26.20 -5.58 -10.97
C GLY A 204 25.57 -5.72 -9.59
N GLY A 205 24.75 -6.75 -9.40
CA GLY A 205 24.17 -7.04 -8.09
C GLY A 205 25.26 -7.36 -7.08
N PHE A 206 24.93 -7.29 -5.79
CA PHE A 206 25.64 -8.10 -4.81
C PHE A 206 25.32 -9.56 -5.14
N ASP A 207 26.04 -10.12 -6.10
CA ASP A 207 25.94 -11.53 -6.44
C ASP A 207 26.52 -12.31 -5.24
N ASP A 208 25.63 -12.74 -4.35
CA ASP A 208 25.90 -13.80 -3.35
C ASP A 208 26.53 -15.06 -3.99
N MET A 209 26.53 -15.15 -5.32
CA MET A 209 27.15 -16.19 -6.13
C MET A 209 28.68 -16.10 -6.18
N ALA A 210 29.27 -14.89 -6.14
CA ALA A 210 30.72 -14.71 -6.19
C ALA A 210 31.40 -15.10 -4.87
N THR A 211 30.74 -14.81 -3.75
CA THR A 211 31.22 -15.16 -2.40
C THR A 211 31.08 -16.66 -2.11
N LEU A 212 30.05 -17.32 -2.63
CA LEU A 212 29.88 -18.79 -2.50
C LEU A 212 30.91 -19.58 -3.32
N GLU A 213 31.37 -19.04 -4.44
CA GLU A 213 32.40 -19.64 -5.31
C GLU A 213 33.81 -19.49 -4.68
N GLU A 214 34.12 -18.34 -4.08
CA GLU A 214 35.34 -18.15 -3.28
C GLU A 214 35.38 -19.02 -2.00
N MET A 215 34.23 -19.28 -1.37
CA MET A 215 34.14 -20.12 -0.16
C MET A 215 34.14 -21.63 -0.46
N GLY A 216 34.32 -22.06 -1.72
CA GLY A 216 34.45 -23.47 -2.08
C GLY A 216 33.20 -24.33 -1.82
N LEU A 217 32.03 -23.70 -1.69
CA LEU A 217 30.75 -24.37 -1.36
C LEU A 217 29.95 -24.78 -2.59
N LYS A 218 30.51 -24.61 -3.80
CA LYS A 218 29.90 -25.06 -5.06
C LYS A 218 30.70 -26.24 -5.64
N PRO A 219 30.03 -27.30 -6.14
CA PRO A 219 30.72 -28.36 -6.87
C PRO A 219 31.32 -27.79 -8.16
N THR A 220 32.55 -28.19 -8.47
CA THR A 220 33.22 -27.87 -9.73
C THR A 220 32.33 -28.28 -10.91
N PRO A 221 32.10 -27.39 -11.90
CA PRO A 221 31.37 -27.77 -13.11
C PRO A 221 32.15 -28.89 -13.82
N GLY A 222 31.62 -30.10 -13.83
CA GLY A 222 32.22 -31.25 -14.50
C GLY A 222 32.32 -32.56 -13.71
N GLN A 223 32.01 -32.57 -12.40
CA GLN A 223 31.87 -33.83 -11.67
C GLN A 223 30.39 -34.16 -11.48
N ALA A 224 29.81 -34.85 -12.46
CA ALA A 224 28.49 -35.46 -12.30
C ALA A 224 28.60 -36.62 -11.30
N SER A 225 28.06 -36.44 -10.09
CA SER A 225 27.86 -37.55 -9.18
C SER A 225 26.62 -38.36 -9.60
N ALA A 226 26.53 -39.62 -9.18
CA ALA A 226 25.36 -40.45 -9.47
C ALA A 226 24.04 -39.83 -8.97
N ALA A 227 24.10 -38.99 -7.92
CA ALA A 227 22.96 -38.24 -7.40
C ALA A 227 22.48 -37.13 -8.35
N ASP A 228 23.39 -36.52 -9.12
CA ASP A 228 23.03 -35.48 -10.09
C ASP A 228 22.34 -36.08 -11.33
N ALA A 229 22.77 -37.28 -11.73
CA ALA A 229 22.11 -38.04 -12.81
C ALA A 229 20.67 -38.43 -12.44
N GLU A 230 20.42 -38.75 -11.18
CA GLU A 230 19.08 -39.07 -10.67
C GLU A 230 18.21 -37.81 -10.54
N ARG A 231 18.77 -36.69 -10.08
CA ARG A 231 18.09 -35.39 -9.97
C ARG A 231 17.63 -34.83 -11.32
N CYS A 232 18.39 -35.09 -12.38
CA CYS A 232 18.08 -34.66 -13.74
C CYS A 232 17.11 -35.57 -14.51
N GLN A 233 16.67 -36.69 -13.91
CA GLN A 233 15.57 -37.47 -14.47
C GLN A 233 14.25 -36.75 -14.25
N VAL A 234 13.56 -36.44 -15.34
CA VAL A 234 12.22 -35.82 -15.29
C VAL A 234 11.20 -36.88 -14.85
N PRO A 235 10.51 -36.70 -13.72
CA PRO A 235 9.55 -37.67 -13.21
C PRO A 235 8.29 -37.73 -14.10
N ALA A 236 7.60 -38.88 -14.08
CA ALA A 236 6.48 -39.16 -14.99
C ALA A 236 5.33 -38.13 -14.90
N PHE A 237 5.06 -37.56 -13.72
CA PHE A 237 4.03 -36.53 -13.57
C PHE A 237 4.39 -35.23 -14.29
N ALA A 238 5.67 -34.85 -14.33
CA ALA A 238 6.14 -33.64 -14.99
C ALA A 238 6.04 -33.76 -16.53
N LYS A 239 6.24 -34.98 -17.04
CA LYS A 239 5.99 -35.32 -18.45
C LYS A 239 4.48 -35.29 -18.78
N ALA A 240 3.65 -35.86 -17.91
CA ALA A 240 2.20 -35.94 -18.12
C ALA A 240 1.51 -34.56 -18.20
N ILE A 241 2.03 -33.57 -17.49
CA ILE A 241 1.50 -32.19 -17.51
C ILE A 241 2.22 -31.29 -18.53
N GLY A 242 3.23 -31.79 -19.26
CA GLY A 242 3.98 -31.01 -20.26
C GLY A 242 4.98 -29.99 -19.68
N HIS A 243 5.41 -30.14 -18.42
CA HIS A 243 6.31 -29.21 -17.72
C HIS A 243 7.75 -29.73 -17.61
N GLU A 244 8.23 -30.44 -18.62
CA GLU A 244 9.56 -31.07 -18.60
C GLU A 244 10.69 -30.04 -18.53
N GLU A 245 10.62 -28.97 -19.33
CA GLU A 245 11.66 -27.93 -19.34
C GLU A 245 11.71 -27.14 -18.04
N THR A 246 10.55 -26.89 -17.44
CA THR A 246 10.44 -26.21 -16.14
C THR A 246 11.14 -27.04 -15.06
N TRP A 247 10.92 -28.35 -15.03
CA TRP A 247 11.60 -29.25 -14.08
C TRP A 247 13.13 -29.22 -14.25
N LYS A 248 13.62 -29.26 -15.49
CA LYS A 248 15.06 -29.21 -15.79
C LYS A 248 15.68 -27.89 -15.34
N ARG A 249 15.01 -26.76 -15.58
CA ARG A 249 15.48 -25.42 -15.17
C ARG A 249 15.58 -25.28 -13.65
N HIS A 250 14.59 -25.77 -12.91
CA HIS A 250 14.60 -25.72 -11.45
C HIS A 250 15.65 -26.64 -10.81
N ASN A 251 16.09 -27.68 -11.51
CA ASN A 251 17.11 -28.61 -11.02
C ASN A 251 18.51 -28.35 -11.60
N GLY A 252 18.69 -27.29 -12.39
CA GLY A 252 19.98 -26.95 -12.98
C GLY A 252 20.45 -27.94 -14.06
N CYS A 253 19.52 -28.68 -14.66
CA CYS A 253 19.76 -29.75 -15.62
C CYS A 253 19.54 -29.29 -17.07
N GLY A 254 19.85 -28.02 -17.33
CA GLY A 254 19.67 -27.34 -18.62
C GLY A 254 20.80 -27.61 -19.59
#